data_AF-A0A098AX77-F1
#
_entry.id   AF-A0A098AX77-F1
#
_cell.length_a   1.000
_cell.length_b   1.000
_cell.length_c   1.000
_cell.angle_alpha   90.00
_cell.angle_beta   90.00
_cell.angle_gamma   90.00
#
_symmetry.space_group_name_H-M   'P 1'
#
loop_
_entity.id
_entity.type
_entity.pdbx_description
1 polymer ?
#
loop_
_entity_poly.entity_id
_entity_poly.type
_entity_poly.pdbx_seq_one_letter_code
_entity_poly.pdbx_strand_id
1 'polypeptide(L)'
;MFGKEFYEKARYSKKNIRYYRECKKNKTALGWSSDFKGLAVPLFVLLLSKNKEITKAGEKLINGIDYRLGFEEEEGADFRELFLRWKEKAILTDEEYERYIEWLKKEVDIRTEAVVGGGHRKSYYKAAALVAFLGETLESNGMANGRRILIEHYTKMHPRKRAFKGEFEMLK
;
A
#
# COMPACT_ATOMS: atom_id res chain seq x y z
N MET A 1 10.78 -11.79 -11.92
CA MET A 1 10.40 -11.20 -13.21
C MET A 1 8.92 -10.78 -13.32
N PHE A 2 8.09 -10.84 -12.26
CA PHE A 2 6.70 -10.37 -12.30
C PHE A 2 6.54 -8.85 -12.06
N GLY A 3 7.56 -8.19 -11.52
CA GLY A 3 7.51 -6.81 -11.08
C GLY A 3 7.57 -5.77 -12.21
N LYS A 4 8.66 -5.75 -12.97
CA LYS A 4 8.85 -4.78 -14.08
C LYS A 4 7.72 -4.89 -15.11
N GLU A 5 7.30 -6.11 -15.40
CA GLU A 5 6.16 -6.39 -16.27
C GLU A 5 4.83 -5.87 -15.71
N PHE A 6 4.61 -5.89 -14.39
CA PHE A 6 3.43 -5.29 -13.77
C PHE A 6 3.44 -3.77 -13.87
N TYR A 7 4.56 -3.10 -13.60
CA TYR A 7 4.68 -1.65 -13.74
C TYR A 7 4.42 -1.23 -15.20
N GLU A 8 5.13 -1.84 -16.15
CA GLU A 8 4.97 -1.56 -17.58
C GLU A 8 3.55 -1.85 -18.07
N LYS A 9 2.86 -2.85 -17.50
CA LYS A 9 1.48 -3.18 -17.87
C LYS A 9 0.42 -2.35 -17.15
N ALA A 10 0.66 -1.92 -15.91
CA ALA A 10 -0.21 -1.01 -15.15
C ALA A 10 -0.18 0.41 -15.74
N ARG A 11 0.95 0.78 -16.36
CA ARG A 11 1.13 2.02 -17.14
C ARG A 11 0.06 2.23 -18.23
N TYR A 12 -0.53 1.15 -18.79
CA TYR A 12 -1.54 1.22 -19.84
C TYR A 12 -2.94 0.82 -19.33
N SER A 13 -3.84 1.81 -19.28
CA SER A 13 -4.99 1.96 -18.36
C SER A 13 -6.17 0.97 -18.42
N LYS A 14 -6.06 -0.21 -19.04
CA LYS A 14 -7.13 -1.24 -19.01
C LYS A 14 -6.84 -2.46 -18.12
N LYS A 15 -5.67 -2.53 -17.49
CA LYS A 15 -5.21 -3.72 -16.74
C LYS A 15 -5.39 -3.63 -15.22
N ASN A 16 -5.69 -2.45 -14.65
CA ASN A 16 -5.91 -2.30 -13.20
C ASN A 16 -7.02 -3.23 -12.69
N ILE A 17 -8.13 -3.35 -13.44
CA ILE A 17 -9.23 -4.27 -13.12
C ILE A 17 -8.77 -5.74 -13.11
N ARG A 18 -7.86 -6.13 -14.00
CA ARG A 18 -7.33 -7.52 -14.05
C ARG A 18 -6.47 -7.81 -12.82
N TYR A 19 -5.54 -6.93 -12.48
CA TYR A 19 -4.67 -7.13 -11.31
C TYR A 19 -5.45 -7.09 -10.01
N TYR A 20 -6.43 -6.19 -9.89
CA TYR A 20 -7.39 -6.20 -8.79
C TYR A 20 -8.08 -7.57 -8.67
N ARG A 21 -8.60 -8.14 -9.78
CA ARG A 21 -9.27 -9.45 -9.77
C ARG A 21 -8.33 -10.59 -9.38
N GLU A 22 -7.11 -10.61 -9.91
CA GLU A 22 -6.10 -11.62 -9.57
C GLU A 22 -5.71 -11.53 -8.10
N CYS A 23 -5.46 -10.32 -7.59
CA CYS A 23 -5.09 -10.08 -6.20
C CYS A 23 -6.23 -10.41 -5.22
N LYS A 24 -7.47 -10.08 -5.58
CA LYS A 24 -8.66 -10.40 -4.79
C LYS A 24 -8.95 -11.90 -4.67
N LYS A 25 -8.61 -12.69 -5.71
CA LYS A 25 -8.74 -14.16 -5.66
C LYS A 25 -7.68 -14.81 -4.78
N ASN A 26 -6.53 -14.15 -4.63
CA ASN A 26 -5.44 -14.63 -3.80
C ASN A 26 -5.83 -14.52 -2.32
N LYS A 27 -5.80 -15.64 -1.59
CA LYS A 27 -6.17 -15.72 -0.15
C LYS A 27 -4.96 -15.69 0.79
N THR A 28 -3.76 -15.48 0.27
CA THR A 28 -2.51 -15.46 1.04
C THR A 28 -2.52 -14.33 2.06
N ALA A 29 -2.35 -14.67 3.35
CA ALA A 29 -2.31 -13.73 4.47
C ALA A 29 -0.86 -13.44 4.97
N LEU A 30 0.03 -14.43 4.87
CA LEU A 30 1.45 -14.34 5.22
C LEU A 30 2.34 -14.54 3.99
N GLY A 31 3.64 -14.25 4.09
CA GLY A 31 4.55 -14.45 2.94
C GLY A 31 4.42 -13.41 1.83
N TRP A 32 3.79 -12.27 2.09
CA TRP A 32 3.67 -11.18 1.11
C TRP A 32 5.02 -10.66 0.60
N SER A 33 6.15 -10.98 1.24
CA SER A 33 7.49 -10.66 0.72
C SER A 33 7.81 -11.34 -0.63
N SER A 34 7.21 -12.50 -0.91
CA SER A 34 7.41 -13.28 -2.14
C SER A 34 6.13 -13.43 -2.97
N ASP A 35 5.01 -12.89 -2.50
CA ASP A 35 3.70 -12.96 -3.16
C ASP A 35 3.35 -11.62 -3.85
N PHE A 36 2.57 -11.70 -4.94
CA PHE A 36 2.13 -10.55 -5.73
C PHE A 36 1.39 -9.49 -4.89
N LYS A 37 0.68 -9.87 -3.82
CA LYS A 37 0.04 -8.92 -2.89
C LYS A 37 1.02 -7.93 -2.29
N GLY A 38 2.28 -8.33 -2.11
CA GLY A 38 3.34 -7.45 -1.61
C GLY A 38 3.74 -6.32 -2.55
N LEU A 39 3.36 -6.40 -3.83
CA LEU A 39 3.50 -5.34 -4.82
C LEU A 39 2.18 -4.61 -5.05
N ALA A 40 1.11 -5.38 -5.30
CA ALA A 40 -0.17 -4.83 -5.73
C ALA A 40 -0.87 -4.01 -4.65
N VAL A 41 -0.95 -4.50 -3.40
CA VAL A 41 -1.68 -3.79 -2.34
C VAL A 41 -1.04 -2.42 -2.05
N PRO A 42 0.28 -2.30 -1.81
CA PRO A 42 0.92 -0.99 -1.65
C PRO A 42 0.73 -0.07 -2.86
N LEU A 43 0.86 -0.59 -4.09
CA LEU A 43 0.70 0.23 -5.29
C LEU A 43 -0.72 0.81 -5.40
N PHE A 44 -1.75 0.00 -5.15
CA PHE A 44 -3.13 0.45 -5.23
C PHE A 44 -3.45 1.50 -4.16
N VAL A 45 -2.96 1.36 -2.92
CA VAL A 45 -3.16 2.43 -1.92
C VAL A 45 -2.48 3.74 -2.36
N LEU A 46 -1.24 3.66 -2.87
CA LEU A 46 -0.53 4.82 -3.42
C LEU A 46 -1.28 5.49 -4.57
N LEU A 47 -1.88 4.69 -5.46
CA LEU A 47 -2.69 5.17 -6.59
C LEU A 47 -3.94 5.93 -6.12
N LEU A 48 -4.65 5.44 -5.09
CA LEU A 48 -5.90 6.06 -4.62
C LEU A 48 -5.70 7.37 -3.85
N SER A 49 -4.47 7.68 -3.42
CA SER A 49 -4.19 8.89 -2.65
C SER A 49 -4.27 10.14 -3.52
N LYS A 50 -5.03 11.15 -3.08
CA LYS A 50 -5.08 12.48 -3.75
C LYS A 50 -3.97 13.42 -3.31
N ASN A 51 -3.13 13.01 -2.35
CA ASN A 51 -1.98 13.81 -1.92
C ASN A 51 -0.96 13.91 -3.06
N LYS A 52 -0.50 15.14 -3.31
CA LYS A 52 0.60 15.44 -4.24
C LYS A 52 1.95 15.05 -3.66
N GLU A 53 2.14 15.32 -2.37
CA GLU A 53 3.35 14.97 -1.65
C GLU A 53 3.29 13.55 -1.10
N ILE A 54 4.43 12.86 -1.15
CA ILE A 54 4.59 11.53 -0.57
C ILE A 54 5.09 11.70 0.87
N THR A 55 4.32 11.17 1.81
CA THR A 55 4.67 11.13 3.23
C THR A 55 5.74 10.07 3.50
N LYS A 56 6.29 10.05 4.72
CA LYS A 56 7.21 8.97 5.13
C LYS A 56 6.60 7.58 4.99
N ALA A 57 5.30 7.41 5.27
CA ALA A 57 4.62 6.14 5.09
C ALA A 57 4.56 5.75 3.60
N GLY A 58 4.28 6.72 2.73
CA GLY A 58 4.28 6.53 1.28
C GLY A 58 5.67 6.15 0.75
N GLU A 59 6.73 6.84 1.21
CA GLU A 59 8.11 6.51 0.84
C GLU A 59 8.49 5.07 1.24
N LYS A 60 8.05 4.60 2.42
CA LYS A 60 8.26 3.19 2.81
C LYS A 60 7.55 2.21 1.88
N LEU A 61 6.37 2.55 1.36
CA LEU A 61 5.67 1.73 0.38
C LEU A 61 6.38 1.73 -0.97
N ILE A 62 6.79 2.91 -1.46
CA ILE A 62 7.53 3.06 -2.73
C ILE A 62 8.84 2.28 -2.68
N ASN A 63 9.67 2.49 -1.66
CA ASN A 63 10.95 1.76 -1.50
C ASN A 63 10.73 0.25 -1.37
N GLY A 64 9.62 -0.14 -0.73
CA GLY A 64 9.24 -1.54 -0.59
C GLY A 64 8.86 -2.18 -1.93
N ILE A 65 8.18 -1.44 -2.81
CA ILE A 65 7.86 -1.88 -4.17
C ILE A 65 9.14 -1.93 -4.99
N ASP A 66 9.88 -0.83 -5.04
CA ASP A 66 11.12 -0.67 -5.80
C ASP A 66 12.12 -1.81 -5.55
N TYR A 67 12.43 -2.08 -4.27
CA TYR A 67 13.28 -3.18 -3.85
C TYR A 67 12.85 -4.55 -4.40
N ARG A 68 11.53 -4.80 -4.50
CA ARG A 68 10.98 -6.07 -4.99
C ARG A 68 10.93 -6.15 -6.51
N LEU A 69 10.75 -5.00 -7.16
CA LEU A 69 10.86 -4.92 -8.60
C LEU A 69 12.30 -5.16 -9.04
N GLY A 70 13.27 -4.78 -8.19
CA GLY A 70 14.66 -4.67 -8.58
C GLY A 70 14.77 -3.67 -9.72
N PHE A 71 14.10 -2.52 -9.56
CA PHE A 71 14.02 -1.54 -10.64
C PHE A 71 15.40 -0.96 -10.89
N GLU A 72 15.85 -1.03 -12.13
CA GLU A 72 17.03 -0.33 -12.59
C GLU A 72 16.56 0.97 -13.24
N GLU A 73 17.24 2.08 -12.97
CA GLU A 73 16.92 3.39 -13.52
C GLU A 73 16.71 3.30 -15.04
N GLU A 74 15.62 3.93 -15.51
CA GLU A 74 15.23 3.88 -16.91
C GLU A 74 15.07 5.31 -17.43
N GLU A 75 15.74 5.64 -18.53
CA GLU A 75 15.78 7.01 -19.10
C GLU A 75 16.21 8.09 -18.07
N GLY A 76 17.02 7.71 -17.08
CA GLY A 76 17.50 8.60 -16.02
C GLY A 76 16.47 8.91 -14.92
N ALA A 77 15.34 8.19 -14.89
CA ALA A 77 14.32 8.32 -13.85
C ALA A 77 14.28 7.06 -12.97
N ASP A 78 14.14 7.27 -11.66
CA ASP A 78 13.93 6.20 -10.69
C ASP A 78 12.46 5.71 -10.69
N PHE A 79 12.20 4.61 -9.99
CA PHE A 79 10.84 4.07 -9.88
C PHE A 79 9.85 5.09 -9.32
N ARG A 80 10.28 5.91 -8.36
CA ARG A 80 9.42 6.89 -7.69
C ARG A 80 8.92 7.94 -8.66
N GLU A 81 9.82 8.54 -9.45
CA GLU A 81 9.48 9.54 -10.43
C GLU A 81 8.53 8.98 -11.50
N LEU A 82 8.86 7.79 -12.01
CA LEU A 82 8.05 7.10 -13.00
C LEU A 82 6.65 6.76 -12.47
N PHE A 83 6.55 6.28 -11.23
CA PHE A 83 5.28 6.03 -10.55
C PHE A 83 4.44 7.31 -10.42
N LEU A 84 5.03 8.43 -10.00
CA LEU A 84 4.30 9.70 -9.85
C LEU A 84 3.77 10.22 -11.18
N ARG A 85 4.59 10.19 -12.24
CA ARG A 85 4.18 10.56 -13.61
C ARG A 85 3.02 9.70 -14.12
N TRP A 86 3.01 8.42 -13.78
CA TRP A 86 1.90 7.53 -14.11
C TRP A 86 0.64 7.85 -13.30
N LYS A 87 0.78 8.04 -11.99
CA LYS A 87 -0.33 8.35 -11.07
C LYS A 87 -1.09 9.60 -11.51
N GLU A 88 -0.38 10.65 -11.95
CA GLU A 88 -0.99 11.89 -12.46
C GLU A 88 -1.89 11.68 -13.68
N LYS A 89 -1.61 10.65 -14.49
CA LYS A 89 -2.36 10.31 -15.70
C LYS A 89 -3.46 9.27 -15.43
N ALA A 90 -3.46 8.66 -14.25
CA ALA A 90 -4.41 7.62 -13.90
C ALA A 90 -5.76 8.25 -13.51
N ILE A 91 -6.74 8.13 -14.41
CA ILE A 91 -8.11 8.57 -14.15
C ILE A 91 -8.87 7.39 -13.56
N LEU A 92 -9.39 7.56 -12.34
CA LEU A 92 -10.26 6.60 -11.67
C LEU A 92 -11.67 7.16 -11.57
N THR A 93 -12.65 6.31 -11.88
CA THR A 93 -14.05 6.60 -11.57
C THR A 93 -14.32 6.48 -10.07
N ASP A 94 -15.37 7.14 -9.57
CA ASP A 94 -15.77 7.01 -8.17
C ASP A 94 -16.14 5.54 -7.83
N GLU A 95 -16.76 4.81 -8.76
CA GLU A 95 -17.06 3.38 -8.58
C GLU A 95 -15.80 2.51 -8.49
N GLU A 96 -14.73 2.86 -9.21
CA GLU A 96 -13.44 2.19 -9.08
C GLU A 96 -12.76 2.53 -7.77
N TYR A 97 -12.77 3.80 -7.37
CA TYR A 97 -12.25 4.24 -6.09
C TYR A 97 -12.90 3.47 -4.94
N GLU A 98 -14.23 3.45 -4.86
CA GLU A 98 -14.97 2.77 -3.79
C GLU A 98 -14.68 1.27 -3.78
N ARG A 99 -14.68 0.64 -4.95
CA ARG A 99 -14.37 -0.79 -5.07
C ARG A 99 -12.95 -1.12 -4.60
N TYR A 100 -11.97 -0.30 -4.94
CA TYR A 100 -10.58 -0.54 -4.58
C TYR A 100 -10.34 -0.22 -3.10
N ILE A 101 -10.88 0.88 -2.58
CA ILE A 101 -10.66 1.27 -1.18
C ILE A 101 -11.30 0.26 -0.20
N GLU A 102 -12.48 -0.27 -0.51
CA GLU A 102 -13.11 -1.34 0.29
C GLU A 102 -12.29 -2.62 0.31
N TRP A 103 -11.72 -3.00 -0.83
CA TRP A 103 -10.84 -4.16 -0.92
C TRP A 103 -9.54 -3.93 -0.14
N LEU A 104 -8.93 -2.75 -0.27
CA LEU A 104 -7.70 -2.40 0.43
C LEU A 104 -7.89 -2.44 1.95
N LYS A 105 -9.00 -1.92 2.48
CA LYS A 105 -9.33 -2.04 3.92
C LYS A 105 -9.27 -3.51 4.39
N LYS A 106 -9.91 -4.42 3.66
CA LYS A 106 -9.92 -5.86 3.97
C LYS A 106 -8.52 -6.48 3.89
N GLU A 107 -7.73 -6.13 2.88
CA GLU A 107 -6.37 -6.64 2.73
C GLU A 107 -5.44 -6.13 3.83
N VAL A 108 -5.61 -4.87 4.26
CA VAL A 108 -4.86 -4.29 5.38
C VAL A 108 -5.25 -4.95 6.70
N ASP A 109 -6.52 -5.26 6.92
CA ASP A 109 -6.97 -6.05 8.08
C ASP A 109 -6.30 -7.41 8.14
N ILE A 110 -6.42 -8.19 7.04
CA ILE A 110 -5.82 -9.52 6.92
C ILE A 110 -4.31 -9.45 7.17
N ARG A 111 -3.62 -8.49 6.53
CA ARG A 111 -2.18 -8.37 6.64
C ARG A 111 -1.75 -7.98 8.04
N THR A 112 -2.48 -7.06 8.68
CA THR A 112 -2.14 -6.57 10.01
C THR A 112 -2.35 -7.66 11.05
N GLU A 113 -3.47 -8.39 11.00
CA GLU A 113 -3.70 -9.53 11.90
C GLU A 113 -2.65 -10.61 11.71
N ALA A 114 -2.39 -11.01 10.45
CA ALA A 114 -1.42 -12.04 10.15
C ALA A 114 -0.01 -11.68 10.68
N VAL A 115 0.43 -10.43 10.49
CA VAL A 115 1.75 -9.97 10.94
C VAL A 115 1.80 -9.71 12.44
N VAL A 116 0.90 -8.86 12.92
CA VAL A 116 0.95 -8.27 14.26
C VAL A 116 0.32 -9.20 15.27
N GLY A 117 -0.86 -9.75 14.97
CA GLY A 117 -1.49 -10.83 15.73
C GLY A 117 -0.55 -12.03 15.84
N GLY A 118 -0.06 -12.50 14.69
CA GLY A 118 0.92 -13.60 14.57
C GLY A 118 2.32 -13.36 15.17
N GLY A 119 2.62 -12.14 15.62
CA GLY A 119 3.86 -11.87 16.38
C GLY A 119 5.13 -11.73 15.53
N HIS A 120 5.01 -11.53 14.23
CA HIS A 120 6.14 -11.37 13.31
C HIS A 120 6.79 -9.99 13.42
N ARG A 121 7.42 -9.70 14.56
CA ARG A 121 7.95 -8.37 14.93
C ARG A 121 8.85 -7.74 13.86
N LYS A 122 9.71 -8.53 13.20
CA LYS A 122 10.59 -8.07 12.11
C LYS A 122 9.82 -7.59 10.85
N SER A 123 8.50 -7.75 10.80
CA SER A 123 7.63 -7.31 9.71
C SER A 123 6.61 -6.26 10.14
N TYR A 124 6.62 -5.81 11.40
CA TYR A 124 5.64 -4.84 11.91
C TYR A 124 5.68 -3.52 11.13
N TYR A 125 6.88 -3.04 10.79
CA TYR A 125 7.06 -1.84 9.97
C TYR A 125 6.30 -1.89 8.63
N LYS A 126 6.19 -3.08 8.01
CA LYS A 126 5.45 -3.25 6.74
C LYS A 126 3.95 -3.06 6.93
N ALA A 127 3.39 -3.59 8.03
CA ALA A 127 1.99 -3.42 8.36
C ALA A 127 1.70 -1.97 8.78
N ALA A 128 2.57 -1.37 9.60
CA ALA A 128 2.42 0.00 10.07
C ALA A 128 2.45 1.03 8.94
N ALA A 129 3.39 0.90 7.99
CA ALA A 129 3.44 1.78 6.82
C ALA A 129 2.16 1.70 5.97
N LEU A 130 1.63 0.49 5.78
CA LEU A 130 0.42 0.29 5.00
C LEU A 130 -0.82 0.83 5.71
N VAL A 131 -0.95 0.63 7.03
CA VAL A 131 -2.02 1.21 7.85
C VAL A 131 -1.97 2.74 7.82
N ALA A 132 -0.79 3.33 8.07
CA ALA A 132 -0.64 4.78 8.09
C ALA A 132 -1.01 5.39 6.74
N PHE A 133 -0.48 4.83 5.65
CA PHE A 133 -0.71 5.37 4.31
C PHE A 133 -2.15 5.13 3.80
N LEU A 134 -2.80 4.02 4.19
CA LEU A 134 -4.24 3.83 3.92
C LEU A 134 -5.07 4.90 4.62
N GLY A 135 -4.74 5.24 5.87
CA GLY A 135 -5.40 6.32 6.59
C GLY A 135 -5.18 7.69 5.95
N GLU A 136 -3.96 8.00 5.51
CA GLU A 136 -3.64 9.22 4.75
C GLU A 136 -4.39 9.26 3.41
N THR A 137 -4.55 8.11 2.76
CA THR A 137 -5.31 7.98 1.52
C THR A 137 -6.79 8.27 1.75
N LEU A 138 -7.40 7.73 2.80
CA LEU A 138 -8.78 8.05 3.20
C LEU A 138 -8.93 9.54 3.51
N GLU A 139 -7.95 10.12 4.20
CA GLU A 139 -7.95 11.54 4.57
C GLU A 139 -7.90 12.46 3.36
N SER A 140 -7.00 12.17 2.40
CA SER A 140 -6.93 12.89 1.12
C SER A 140 -8.22 12.79 0.28
N ASN A 141 -9.08 11.81 0.59
CA ASN A 141 -10.36 11.58 -0.07
C ASN A 141 -11.57 12.02 0.79
N GLY A 142 -11.35 12.87 1.80
CA GLY A 142 -12.43 13.55 2.54
C GLY A 142 -12.73 12.98 3.92
N MET A 143 -12.07 11.91 4.36
CA MET A 143 -12.22 11.41 5.73
C MET A 143 -11.39 12.24 6.71
N ALA A 144 -12.03 13.17 7.43
CA ALA A 144 -11.33 13.99 8.43
C ALA A 144 -10.51 13.15 9.42
N ASN A 145 -9.21 13.44 9.55
CA ASN A 145 -8.27 12.73 10.42
C ASN A 145 -8.13 11.22 10.10
N GLY A 146 -8.32 10.82 8.85
CA GLY A 146 -8.27 9.41 8.42
C GLY A 146 -7.02 8.67 8.89
N ARG A 147 -5.83 9.31 8.81
CA ARG A 147 -4.58 8.72 9.31
C ARG A 147 -4.65 8.37 10.80
N ARG A 148 -5.03 9.35 11.61
CA ARG A 148 -5.11 9.20 13.07
C ARG A 148 -6.12 8.12 13.46
N ILE A 149 -7.32 8.17 12.87
CA ILE A 149 -8.40 7.22 13.16
C ILE A 149 -7.96 5.79 12.87
N LEU A 150 -7.31 5.56 11.73
CA LEU A 150 -6.90 4.21 11.34
C LEU A 150 -5.78 3.67 12.23
N ILE A 151 -4.78 4.50 12.57
CA ILE A 151 -3.72 4.11 13.51
C ILE A 151 -4.31 3.79 14.89
N GLU A 152 -5.21 4.62 15.41
CA GLU A 152 -5.88 4.37 16.69
C GLU A 152 -6.67 3.05 16.68
N HIS A 153 -7.37 2.75 15.58
CA HIS A 153 -8.10 1.49 15.42
C HIS A 153 -7.18 0.27 15.57
N TYR A 154 -6.12 0.18 14.76
CA TYR A 154 -5.22 -0.99 14.81
C TYR A 154 -4.39 -1.06 16.10
N THR A 155 -4.02 0.08 16.70
CA THR A 155 -3.30 0.08 17.97
C THR A 155 -4.19 -0.33 19.16
N LYS A 156 -5.50 -0.08 19.09
CA LYS A 156 -6.50 -0.61 20.04
C LYS A 156 -6.75 -2.10 19.86
N MET A 157 -6.77 -2.60 18.62
CA MET A 157 -6.87 -4.05 18.35
C MET A 157 -5.65 -4.84 18.84
N HIS A 158 -4.48 -4.19 18.87
CA HIS A 158 -3.23 -4.81 19.32
C HIS A 158 -2.62 -4.11 20.55
N PRO A 159 -3.33 -4.06 21.69
CA PRO A 159 -2.99 -3.16 22.80
C PRO A 159 -1.63 -3.49 23.44
N ARG A 160 -1.24 -4.78 23.45
CA ARG A 160 0.00 -5.28 24.04
C ARG A 160 1.21 -5.23 23.10
N LYS A 161 1.03 -4.88 21.83
CA LYS A 161 2.10 -4.92 20.81
C LYS A 161 2.85 -3.58 20.76
N ARG A 162 3.59 -3.25 21.82
CA ARG A 162 4.33 -1.97 21.95
C ARG A 162 5.28 -1.70 20.78
N ALA A 163 5.97 -2.72 20.29
CA ALA A 163 6.86 -2.59 19.14
C ALA A 163 6.11 -2.15 17.87
N PHE A 164 4.90 -2.65 17.64
CA PHE A 164 4.07 -2.25 16.50
C PHE A 164 3.63 -0.79 16.63
N LYS A 165 3.26 -0.36 17.85
CA LYS A 165 2.93 1.05 18.13
C LYS A 165 4.12 1.97 17.82
N GLY A 166 5.34 1.55 18.19
CA GLY A 166 6.57 2.30 17.91
C GLY A 166 6.86 2.50 16.43
N GLU A 167 6.40 1.60 15.54
CA GLU A 167 6.58 1.78 14.09
C GLU A 167 5.86 3.04 13.57
N PHE A 168 4.72 3.43 14.16
CA PHE A 168 4.00 4.63 13.75
C PHE A 168 4.72 5.93 14.15
N GLU A 169 5.52 5.90 15.21
CA GLU A 169 6.35 7.04 15.64
C GLU A 169 7.46 7.32 14.62
N MET A 170 7.99 6.27 13.98
CA MET A 170 8.98 6.38 12.91
C MET A 170 8.39 6.93 11.59
N LEU A 171 7.06 7.05 11.51
CA LEU A 171 6.31 7.53 10.35
C LEU A 171 5.71 8.93 10.55
N LYS A 172 6.08 9.63 11.63
CA LYS A 172 5.72 11.03 11.88
C LYS A 172 6.55 11.98 11.02
#